data_AF-A0A820MC27-F1
#
_entry.id   AF-A0A820MC27-F1
#
_cell.length_a   1.000
_cell.length_b   1.000
_cell.length_c   1.000
_cell.angle_alpha   90.00
_cell.angle_beta   90.00
_cell.angle_gamma   90.00
#
_symmetry.space_group_name_H-M   'P 1'
#
loop_
_entity.id
_entity.type
_entity.pdbx_description
1 polymer ?
#
loop_
_entity_poly.entity_id
_entity_poly.type
_entity_poly.pdbx_seq_one_letter_code
_entity_poly.pdbx_strand_id
1 'polypeptide(L)'
;KYSYHDGQVFYEFSFNDQFNQLIIYERHIGTNEIFELISPKCFQNELPITFVTEYSHWKNTKNQIIEFRPIHFKDPNFLKSKSYILNIETGYITSTETLKPQILINQSSCFFKNLFIQYFNRLDEKPYVYMMRDDTIIYIHLSRLAIAFIYDTNTNCFTSREYSDMCIDEDQWLGTLTGLKSGLLLSPIKTIDSNYKSFKLRKLI
;
A
#
# COMPACT_ATOMS: atom_id res chain seq x y z
N LYS A 1 -22.28 12.34 22.14
CA LYS A 1 -21.61 13.64 21.86
C LYS A 1 -21.32 13.64 20.36
N TYR A 2 -22.15 14.32 19.57
CA TYR A 2 -22.11 14.26 18.10
C TYR A 2 -20.89 15.00 17.56
N SER A 3 -20.07 14.35 16.74
CA SER A 3 -19.00 15.00 15.97
C SER A 3 -19.65 15.66 14.76
N TYR A 4 -19.77 16.98 14.79
CA TYR A 4 -20.28 17.78 13.69
C TYR A 4 -19.11 18.11 12.76
N HIS A 5 -18.97 17.37 11.65
CA HIS A 5 -18.01 17.74 10.61
C HIS A 5 -18.65 18.78 9.69
N ASP A 6 -18.40 20.05 10.03
CA ASP A 6 -18.52 21.23 9.14
C ASP A 6 -19.90 21.47 8.49
N GLY A 7 -20.97 20.86 9.01
CA GLY A 7 -22.33 20.98 8.47
C GLY A 7 -22.54 20.36 7.09
N GLN A 8 -21.59 19.59 6.59
CA GLN A 8 -21.66 18.93 5.27
C GLN A 8 -22.22 17.52 5.36
N VAL A 9 -22.06 16.87 6.51
CA VAL A 9 -22.47 15.49 6.75
C VAL A 9 -23.17 15.33 8.09
N PHE A 10 -23.98 14.29 8.22
CA PHE A 10 -24.46 13.81 9.52
C PHE A 10 -24.29 12.29 9.63
N TYR A 11 -24.21 11.82 10.88
CA TYR A 11 -24.01 10.41 11.19
C TYR A 11 -25.28 9.77 11.72
N GLU A 12 -25.63 8.61 11.15
CA GLU A 12 -26.74 7.77 11.60
C GLU A 12 -26.14 6.51 12.25
N PHE A 13 -26.72 6.10 13.38
CA PHE A 13 -26.28 4.94 14.14
C PHE A 13 -27.42 3.93 14.19
N SER A 14 -27.19 2.72 13.71
CA SER A 14 -28.14 1.62 13.84
C SER A 14 -27.45 0.43 14.50
N PHE A 15 -28.22 -0.36 15.22
CA PHE A 15 -27.71 -1.57 15.87
C PHE A 15 -28.33 -2.79 15.21
N ASN A 16 -27.49 -3.73 14.80
CA ASN A 16 -27.93 -5.01 14.29
C ASN A 16 -27.94 -6.02 15.44
N ASP A 17 -29.12 -6.31 15.98
CA ASP A 17 -29.31 -7.23 17.11
C ASP A 17 -28.85 -8.65 16.79
N GLN A 18 -29.02 -9.12 15.55
CA GLN A 18 -28.65 -10.47 15.13
C GLN A 18 -27.14 -10.69 15.20
N PHE A 19 -26.36 -9.68 14.83
CA PHE A 19 -24.89 -9.75 14.82
C PHE A 19 -24.23 -9.02 15.99
N ASN A 20 -25.04 -8.47 16.92
CA ASN A 20 -24.57 -7.65 18.05
C ASN A 20 -23.58 -6.56 17.59
N GLN A 21 -23.93 -5.86 16.51
CA GLN A 21 -23.03 -4.97 15.79
C GLN A 21 -23.61 -3.57 15.63
N LEU A 22 -22.85 -2.55 16.03
CA LEU A 22 -23.12 -1.16 15.70
C LEU A 22 -22.74 -0.88 14.24
N ILE A 23 -23.69 -0.33 13.49
CA ILE A 23 -23.51 0.15 12.13
C ILE A 23 -23.54 1.68 12.17
N ILE A 24 -22.60 2.29 11.47
CA ILE A 24 -22.47 3.74 11.40
C ILE A 24 -22.57 4.14 9.94
N TYR A 25 -23.52 5.01 9.63
CA TYR A 25 -23.66 5.62 8.33
C TYR A 25 -23.28 7.09 8.38
N GLU A 26 -22.69 7.60 7.31
CA GLU A 26 -22.46 9.01 7.05
C GLU A 26 -23.28 9.42 5.83
N ARG A 27 -24.12 10.45 5.99
CA ARG A 27 -24.90 11.02 4.88
C ARG A 27 -24.40 12.40 4.52
N HIS A 28 -24.11 12.61 3.24
CA HIS A 28 -23.70 13.90 2.68
C HIS A 28 -24.92 14.72 2.30
N ILE A 29 -25.05 15.93 2.85
CA ILE A 29 -26.24 16.78 2.67
C ILE A 29 -26.36 17.28 1.22
N GLY A 30 -25.23 17.63 0.59
CA GLY A 30 -25.21 18.19 -0.77
C GLY A 30 -25.44 17.16 -1.88
N THR A 31 -24.95 15.93 -1.71
CA THR A 31 -24.99 14.89 -2.76
C THR A 31 -26.01 13.78 -2.45
N ASN A 32 -26.51 13.70 -1.22
CA ASN A 32 -27.29 12.57 -0.71
C ASN A 32 -26.60 11.21 -0.93
N GLU A 33 -25.26 11.21 -0.91
CA GLU A 33 -24.46 10.01 -0.83
C GLU A 33 -24.45 9.48 0.61
N ILE A 34 -24.41 8.16 0.72
CA ILE A 34 -24.42 7.46 1.99
C ILE A 34 -23.21 6.54 2.00
N PHE A 35 -22.43 6.62 3.08
CA PHE A 35 -21.28 5.78 3.31
C PHE A 35 -21.49 4.97 4.59
N GLU A 36 -21.22 3.67 4.53
CA GLU A 36 -21.20 2.78 5.69
C GLU A 36 -19.75 2.62 6.19
N LEU A 37 -19.54 2.79 7.49
CA LEU A 37 -18.26 2.48 8.10
C LEU A 37 -18.08 0.96 8.17
N ILE A 38 -17.06 0.47 7.48
CA ILE A 38 -16.68 -0.94 7.48
C ILE A 38 -15.70 -1.17 8.63
N SER A 39 -15.95 -2.23 9.39
CA SER A 39 -15.04 -2.66 10.45
C SER A 39 -13.71 -3.10 9.85
N PRO A 40 -12.55 -2.66 10.40
CA PRO A 40 -11.24 -3.12 9.94
C PRO A 40 -11.08 -4.65 9.98
N LYS A 41 -11.84 -5.33 10.87
CA LYS A 41 -11.87 -6.80 10.96
C LYS A 41 -12.31 -7.47 9.66
N CYS A 42 -13.12 -6.80 8.84
CA CYS A 42 -13.55 -7.31 7.53
C CYS A 42 -12.39 -7.42 6.53
N PHE A 43 -11.30 -6.68 6.75
CA PHE A 43 -10.11 -6.70 5.88
C PHE A 43 -8.94 -7.47 6.48
N GLN A 44 -9.13 -8.07 7.67
CA GLN A 44 -8.08 -8.82 8.32
C GLN A 44 -7.69 -10.01 7.45
N ASN A 45 -6.39 -10.12 7.13
CA ASN A 45 -5.82 -11.10 6.21
C ASN A 45 -6.20 -10.95 4.73
N GLU A 46 -7.07 -10.00 4.38
CA GLU A 46 -7.44 -9.67 2.99
C GLU A 46 -6.58 -8.53 2.44
N LEU A 47 -6.30 -7.52 3.28
CA LEU A 47 -5.45 -6.38 2.93
C LEU A 47 -4.15 -6.38 3.76
N PRO A 48 -3.06 -5.80 3.22
CA PRO A 48 -1.85 -5.54 4.00
C PRO A 48 -2.17 -4.70 5.24
N ILE A 49 -1.41 -4.89 6.31
CA ILE A 49 -1.76 -4.35 7.63
C ILE A 49 -1.88 -2.82 7.61
N THR A 50 -1.03 -2.13 6.85
CA THR A 50 -1.03 -0.67 6.69
C THR A 50 -2.38 -0.15 6.17
N PHE A 51 -3.00 -0.85 5.23
CA PHE A 51 -4.32 -0.47 4.71
C PHE A 51 -5.42 -0.64 5.76
N VAL A 52 -5.23 -1.55 6.72
CA VAL A 52 -6.21 -1.88 7.76
C VAL A 52 -6.04 -0.97 9.00
N THR A 53 -4.80 -0.65 9.37
CA THR A 53 -4.49 0.07 10.63
C THR A 53 -4.37 1.57 10.48
N GLU A 54 -4.01 2.09 9.30
CA GLU A 54 -3.78 3.52 9.11
C GLU A 54 -5.01 4.27 8.61
N TYR A 55 -6.07 3.54 8.22
CA TYR A 55 -7.25 4.10 7.58
C TYR A 55 -8.55 3.64 8.23
N SER A 56 -9.55 4.51 8.16
CA SER A 56 -10.95 4.12 8.29
C SER A 56 -11.54 3.81 6.90
N HIS A 57 -12.43 2.82 6.82
CA HIS A 57 -12.93 2.29 5.56
C HIS A 57 -14.41 2.66 5.38
N TRP A 58 -14.70 3.46 4.36
CA TRP A 58 -16.04 3.98 4.13
C TRP A 58 -16.61 3.47 2.81
N LYS A 59 -17.55 2.54 2.88
CA LYS A 59 -18.19 1.96 1.71
C LYS A 59 -19.36 2.85 1.26
N ASN A 60 -19.28 3.39 0.05
CA ASN A 60 -20.43 4.04 -0.57
C ASN A 60 -21.50 2.98 -0.90
N THR A 61 -22.72 3.19 -0.42
CA THR A 61 -23.80 2.20 -0.52
C THR A 61 -24.35 2.04 -1.94
N LYS A 62 -24.05 2.96 -2.87
CA LYS A 62 -24.57 2.96 -4.24
C LYS A 62 -23.59 2.40 -5.28
N ASN A 63 -22.29 2.58 -5.12
CA ASN A 63 -21.33 2.34 -6.21
C ASN A 63 -20.18 1.35 -5.89
N GLN A 64 -20.33 0.49 -4.87
CA GLN A 64 -19.34 -0.56 -4.50
C GLN A 64 -17.89 -0.04 -4.34
N ILE A 65 -17.75 1.24 -3.99
CA ILE A 65 -16.46 1.87 -3.71
C ILE A 65 -16.24 1.93 -2.21
N ILE A 66 -15.02 1.63 -1.77
CA ILE A 66 -14.53 1.88 -0.41
C ILE A 66 -13.49 2.98 -0.46
N GLU A 67 -13.70 4.02 0.35
CA GLU A 67 -12.75 5.09 0.55
C GLU A 67 -11.89 4.81 1.78
N PHE A 68 -10.57 4.96 1.62
CA PHE A 68 -9.59 4.90 2.70
C PHE A 68 -9.37 6.33 3.19
N ARG A 69 -10.02 6.65 4.30
CA ARG A 69 -9.97 7.98 4.92
C ARG A 69 -9.06 7.95 6.15
N PRO A 70 -8.54 9.11 6.61
CA PRO A 70 -7.81 9.17 7.87
C PRO A 70 -8.50 8.39 8.99
N ILE A 71 -7.75 7.65 9.79
CA ILE A 71 -8.33 6.83 10.87
C ILE A 71 -8.98 7.69 11.98
N HIS A 72 -8.47 8.90 12.16
CA HIS A 72 -8.98 9.83 13.16
C HIS A 72 -10.02 10.76 12.56
N PHE A 73 -11.27 10.65 13.01
CA PHE A 73 -12.37 11.54 12.61
C PHE A 73 -12.03 13.02 12.76
N LYS A 74 -11.30 13.39 13.82
CA LYS A 74 -10.90 14.79 14.09
C LYS A 74 -9.90 15.37 13.10
N ASP A 75 -9.35 14.56 12.18
CA ASP A 75 -8.47 15.05 11.14
C ASP A 75 -9.22 16.08 10.27
N PRO A 76 -8.67 17.29 10.07
CA PRO A 76 -9.32 18.31 9.23
C PRO A 76 -9.51 17.86 7.77
N ASN A 77 -8.73 16.87 7.34
CA ASN A 77 -8.81 16.27 6.02
C ASN A 77 -9.68 15.01 5.99
N PHE A 78 -10.36 14.62 7.07
CA PHE A 78 -11.13 13.38 7.14
C PHE A 78 -12.14 13.23 5.97
N LEU A 79 -12.86 14.29 5.62
CA LEU A 79 -13.82 14.28 4.50
C LEU A 79 -13.18 14.59 3.14
N LYS A 80 -12.01 15.22 3.13
CA LYS A 80 -11.36 15.73 1.90
C LYS A 80 -10.34 14.77 1.32
N SER A 81 -9.57 14.11 2.18
CA SER A 81 -8.50 13.20 1.82
C SER A 81 -9.01 11.78 1.77
N LYS A 82 -8.81 11.15 0.62
CA LYS A 82 -9.19 9.77 0.33
C LYS A 82 -7.96 9.06 -0.21
N SER A 83 -6.94 8.83 0.61
CA SER A 83 -5.62 8.36 0.14
C SER A 83 -5.70 7.21 -0.86
N TYR A 84 -6.65 6.30 -0.66
CA TYR A 84 -6.99 5.25 -1.60
C TYR A 84 -8.50 5.10 -1.82
N ILE A 85 -8.85 4.64 -3.02
CA ILE A 85 -10.21 4.29 -3.43
C ILE A 85 -10.18 2.87 -3.98
N LEU A 86 -10.85 1.94 -3.31
CA LEU A 86 -10.99 0.54 -3.75
C LEU A 86 -12.35 0.35 -4.42
N ASN A 87 -12.34 -0.10 -5.66
CA ASN A 87 -13.54 -0.57 -6.35
C ASN A 87 -13.67 -2.09 -6.13
N ILE A 88 -14.70 -2.51 -5.39
CA ILE A 88 -14.87 -3.91 -4.99
C ILE A 88 -15.19 -4.81 -6.21
N GLU A 89 -15.92 -4.29 -7.20
CA GLU A 89 -16.34 -5.07 -8.38
C GLU A 89 -15.15 -5.43 -9.28
N THR A 90 -14.22 -4.51 -9.42
CA THR A 90 -13.05 -4.67 -10.31
C THR A 90 -11.79 -5.12 -9.57
N GLY A 91 -11.73 -4.91 -8.25
CA GLY A 91 -10.52 -5.11 -7.44
C GLY A 91 -9.45 -4.03 -7.61
N TYR A 92 -9.72 -2.97 -8.39
CA TYR A 92 -8.77 -1.87 -8.56
C TYR A 92 -8.73 -0.99 -7.32
N ILE A 93 -7.51 -0.63 -6.91
CA ILE A 93 -7.21 0.40 -5.92
C ILE A 93 -6.54 1.58 -6.61
N THR A 94 -7.10 2.77 -6.45
CA THR A 94 -6.56 4.02 -7.01
C THR A 94 -6.03 4.87 -5.87
N SER A 95 -4.75 5.25 -5.94
CA SER A 95 -4.22 6.30 -5.06
C SER A 95 -4.71 7.66 -5.57
N THR A 96 -5.19 8.52 -4.67
CA THR A 96 -5.59 9.88 -5.06
C THR A 96 -4.43 10.78 -5.46
N GLU A 97 -3.20 10.39 -5.12
CA GLU A 97 -2.01 11.14 -5.51
C GLU A 97 -1.61 10.84 -6.95
N THR A 98 -1.64 9.57 -7.35
CA THR A 98 -1.23 9.14 -8.69
C THR A 98 -2.39 9.16 -9.69
N LEU A 99 -3.64 9.07 -9.21
CA LEU A 99 -4.86 8.93 -9.99
C LEU A 99 -4.84 7.74 -10.97
N LYS A 100 -3.91 6.81 -10.78
CA LYS A 100 -3.78 5.61 -11.61
C LYS A 100 -4.43 4.42 -10.91
N PRO A 101 -5.31 3.67 -11.60
CA PRO A 101 -5.84 2.43 -11.06
C PRO A 101 -4.73 1.38 -11.01
N GLN A 102 -4.62 0.70 -9.87
CA GLN A 102 -3.63 -0.35 -9.64
C GLN A 102 -4.32 -1.58 -9.06
N ILE A 103 -3.68 -2.74 -9.18
CA ILE A 103 -4.16 -3.96 -8.53
C ILE A 103 -3.26 -4.26 -7.34
N LEU A 104 -3.85 -4.39 -6.16
CA LEU A 104 -3.14 -4.87 -4.99
C LEU A 104 -2.84 -6.37 -5.16
N ILE A 105 -1.57 -6.74 -5.12
CA ILE A 105 -1.16 -8.14 -5.24
C ILE A 105 -1.42 -8.84 -3.91
N ASN A 106 -2.23 -9.90 -3.95
CA ASN A 106 -2.55 -10.71 -2.77
C ASN A 106 -1.27 -11.31 -2.17
N GLN A 107 -1.03 -11.08 -0.86
CA GLN A 107 0.14 -11.57 -0.12
C GLN A 107 0.23 -13.12 -0.06
N SER A 108 -0.88 -13.81 -0.31
CA SER A 108 -0.95 -15.26 -0.38
C SER A 108 -0.56 -15.84 -1.75
N SER A 109 -0.48 -15.00 -2.79
CA SER A 109 -0.11 -15.42 -4.14
C SER A 109 1.33 -15.94 -4.21
N CYS A 110 1.60 -16.89 -5.11
CA CYS A 110 2.97 -17.38 -5.35
C CYS A 110 3.89 -16.27 -5.82
N PHE A 111 3.38 -15.34 -6.65
CA PHE A 111 4.14 -14.21 -7.14
C PHE A 111 4.69 -13.34 -5.99
N PHE A 112 3.81 -12.91 -5.08
CA PHE A 112 4.21 -12.12 -3.92
C PHE A 112 5.21 -12.89 -3.04
N LYS A 113 4.91 -14.16 -2.72
CA LYS A 113 5.75 -14.99 -1.84
C LYS A 113 7.17 -15.15 -2.39
N ASN A 114 7.30 -15.38 -3.70
CA ASN A 114 8.60 -15.56 -4.33
C ASN A 114 9.44 -14.28 -4.23
N LEU A 115 8.87 -13.12 -4.61
CA LEU A 115 9.57 -11.84 -4.52
C LEU A 115 9.94 -11.49 -3.06
N PHE A 116 9.00 -11.71 -2.13
CA PHE A 116 9.23 -11.43 -0.72
C PHE A 116 10.36 -12.30 -0.15
N ILE A 117 10.33 -13.62 -0.37
CA ILE A 117 11.36 -14.54 0.15
C ILE A 117 12.73 -14.26 -0.47
N GLN A 118 12.77 -13.90 -1.75
CA GLN A 118 14.01 -13.68 -2.47
C GLN A 118 14.72 -12.38 -2.06
N TYR A 119 13.96 -11.31 -1.84
CA TYR A 119 14.55 -9.97 -1.65
C TYR A 119 14.15 -9.30 -0.34
N PHE A 120 12.87 -9.31 0.01
CA PHE A 120 12.33 -8.38 1.00
C PHE A 120 12.22 -8.95 2.43
N ASN A 121 12.29 -10.27 2.60
CA ASN A 121 12.24 -10.93 3.92
C ASN A 121 13.43 -10.58 4.83
N ARG A 122 14.51 -10.03 4.27
CA ARG A 122 15.69 -9.53 4.99
C ARG A 122 15.51 -8.09 5.46
N LEU A 123 14.55 -7.35 4.89
CA LEU A 123 14.32 -5.95 5.20
C LEU A 123 13.12 -5.77 6.14
N ASP A 124 12.01 -6.45 5.89
CA ASP A 124 10.78 -6.27 6.65
C ASP A 124 9.99 -7.58 6.76
N GLU A 125 8.99 -7.60 7.64
CA GLU A 125 8.07 -8.72 7.80
C GLU A 125 6.92 -8.64 6.79
N LYS A 126 6.42 -9.81 6.37
CA LYS A 126 5.37 -9.96 5.36
C LYS A 126 4.19 -9.00 5.53
N PRO A 127 3.61 -8.79 6.73
CA PRO A 127 2.42 -7.94 6.88
C PRO A 127 2.65 -6.48 6.46
N TYR A 128 3.88 -5.99 6.59
CA TYR A 128 4.25 -4.59 6.32
C TYR A 128 4.74 -4.36 4.88
N VAL A 129 4.85 -5.43 4.09
CA VAL A 129 5.20 -5.36 2.67
C VAL A 129 3.94 -5.49 1.81
N TYR A 130 3.71 -4.53 0.93
CA TYR A 130 2.64 -4.61 -0.06
C TYR A 130 3.15 -4.31 -1.46
N MET A 131 2.46 -4.86 -2.47
CA MET A 131 2.82 -4.70 -3.86
C MET A 131 1.59 -4.27 -4.65
N MET A 132 1.72 -3.21 -5.45
CA MET A 132 0.67 -2.71 -6.32
C MET A 132 1.14 -2.80 -7.77
N ARG A 133 0.29 -3.30 -8.66
CA ARG A 133 0.62 -3.49 -10.07
C ARG A 133 -0.13 -2.49 -10.95
N ASP A 134 0.60 -1.89 -11.88
CA ASP A 134 0.13 -1.03 -12.97
C ASP A 134 0.73 -1.58 -14.27
N ASP A 135 -0.06 -2.25 -15.11
CA ASP A 135 0.37 -2.92 -16.34
C ASP A 135 1.61 -3.85 -16.17
N THR A 136 2.80 -3.33 -16.50
CA THR A 136 4.11 -4.01 -16.45
C THR A 136 4.98 -3.55 -15.28
N ILE A 137 4.48 -2.62 -14.47
CA ILE A 137 5.20 -2.04 -13.34
C ILE A 137 4.59 -2.53 -12.03
N ILE A 138 5.44 -2.95 -11.10
CA ILE A 138 5.04 -3.36 -9.76
C ILE A 138 5.73 -2.46 -8.74
N TYR A 139 4.94 -1.70 -8.00
CA TYR A 139 5.38 -0.86 -6.91
C TYR A 139 5.39 -1.69 -5.63
N ILE A 140 6.57 -1.86 -5.03
CA ILE A 140 6.77 -2.60 -3.79
C ILE A 140 7.03 -1.60 -2.67
N HIS A 141 6.29 -1.72 -1.58
CA HIS A 141 6.34 -0.79 -0.45
C HIS A 141 6.65 -1.55 0.84
N LEU A 142 7.65 -1.08 1.57
CA LEU A 142 8.03 -1.58 2.90
C LEU A 142 7.62 -0.54 3.92
N SER A 143 6.42 -0.69 4.47
CA SER A 143 5.70 0.37 5.17
C SER A 143 6.43 0.89 6.41
N ARG A 144 7.08 -0.01 7.17
CA ARG A 144 7.79 0.38 8.41
C ARG A 144 9.09 1.12 8.15
N LEU A 145 9.73 0.84 7.02
CA LEU A 145 11.01 1.44 6.66
C LEU A 145 10.83 2.73 5.86
N ALA A 146 9.62 3.01 5.37
CA ALA A 146 9.34 4.08 4.41
C ALA A 146 10.25 4.00 3.16
N ILE A 147 10.50 2.78 2.70
CA ILE A 147 11.29 2.48 1.49
C ILE A 147 10.38 1.86 0.44
N ALA A 148 10.60 2.21 -0.82
CA ALA A 148 9.86 1.65 -1.94
C ALA A 148 10.77 1.26 -3.12
N PHE A 149 10.35 0.21 -3.81
CA PHE A 149 10.99 -0.26 -5.04
C PHE A 149 9.98 -0.26 -6.19
N ILE A 150 10.51 -0.19 -7.40
CA ILE A 150 9.74 -0.33 -8.63
C ILE A 150 10.34 -1.51 -9.39
N TYR A 151 9.53 -2.52 -9.67
CA TYR A 151 9.91 -3.66 -10.48
C TYR A 151 9.26 -3.55 -11.86
N ASP A 152 10.08 -3.44 -12.89
CA ASP A 152 9.63 -3.46 -14.27
C ASP A 152 9.73 -4.90 -14.82
N THR A 153 8.58 -5.49 -15.13
CA THR A 153 8.50 -6.87 -15.61
C THR A 153 9.10 -7.05 -17.01
N ASN A 154 9.24 -5.99 -17.80
CA ASN A 154 9.81 -6.06 -19.14
C ASN A 154 11.34 -6.14 -19.10
N THR A 155 11.95 -5.41 -18.16
CA THR A 155 13.42 -5.36 -18.00
C THR A 155 13.94 -6.27 -16.89
N ASN A 156 13.04 -6.88 -16.10
CA ASN A 156 13.37 -7.68 -14.93
C ASN A 156 14.28 -6.92 -13.93
N CYS A 157 14.04 -5.62 -13.78
CA CYS A 157 14.89 -4.73 -12.98
C CYS A 157 14.09 -4.14 -11.80
N PHE A 158 14.67 -4.20 -10.60
CA PHE A 158 14.12 -3.60 -9.39
C PHE A 158 14.87 -2.32 -9.07
N THR A 159 14.27 -1.15 -9.30
CA THR A 159 14.87 0.15 -8.98
C THR A 159 14.42 0.63 -7.60
N SER A 160 15.34 1.25 -6.86
CA SER A 160 15.01 1.90 -5.58
C SER A 160 14.45 3.30 -5.83
N ARG A 161 13.41 3.69 -5.07
CA ARG A 161 12.86 5.04 -5.14
C ARG A 161 13.72 6.06 -4.38
N GLU A 162 14.36 5.63 -3.30
CA GLU A 162 15.16 6.45 -2.39
C GLU A 162 16.60 6.64 -2.90
N TYR A 163 17.07 5.70 -3.72
CA TYR A 163 18.38 5.76 -4.35
C TYR A 163 18.23 5.71 -5.87
N SER A 164 18.09 6.89 -6.47
CA SER A 164 18.07 7.05 -7.92
C SER A 164 19.29 6.39 -8.55
N ASP A 165 19.10 5.79 -9.73
CA ASP A 165 20.12 5.07 -10.50
C ASP A 165 20.64 3.77 -9.85
N MET A 166 20.00 3.29 -8.78
CA MET A 166 20.36 2.04 -8.13
C MET A 166 19.25 0.99 -8.29
N CYS A 167 19.65 -0.24 -8.56
CA CYS A 167 18.79 -1.41 -8.59
C CYS A 167 19.24 -2.47 -7.60
N ILE A 168 18.36 -3.42 -7.26
CA ILE A 168 18.73 -4.58 -6.45
C ILE A 168 19.85 -5.35 -7.18
N ASP A 169 20.97 -5.58 -6.49
CA ASP A 169 22.08 -6.32 -7.07
C ASP A 169 21.72 -7.82 -7.18
N GLU A 170 22.00 -8.44 -8.32
CA GLU A 170 21.76 -9.87 -8.53
C GLU A 170 22.52 -10.75 -7.54
N ASP A 171 23.70 -10.29 -7.10
CA ASP A 171 24.49 -10.97 -6.08
C ASP A 171 24.36 -10.26 -4.73
N GLN A 172 23.58 -10.86 -3.85
CA GLN A 172 23.32 -10.39 -2.48
C GLN A 172 24.41 -10.81 -1.47
N TRP A 173 25.57 -11.28 -1.95
CA TRP A 173 26.69 -11.65 -1.08
C TRP A 173 27.42 -10.43 -0.51
N LEU A 174 27.51 -10.40 0.81
CA LEU A 174 28.10 -9.32 1.61
C LEU A 174 29.53 -9.61 2.05
N GLY A 175 30.22 -10.53 1.37
CA GLY A 175 31.58 -10.91 1.73
C GLY A 175 31.63 -11.67 3.04
N THR A 176 32.44 -11.15 3.97
CA THR A 176 32.67 -11.74 5.30
C THR A 176 31.61 -11.38 6.34
N LEU A 177 30.64 -10.52 6.00
CA LEU A 177 29.51 -10.16 6.86
C LEU A 177 28.43 -11.25 6.89
N THR A 178 28.84 -12.52 7.05
CA THR A 178 27.95 -13.69 7.04
C THR A 178 26.95 -13.71 8.21
N GLY A 179 27.21 -12.92 9.26
CA GLY A 179 26.29 -12.72 10.38
C GLY A 179 25.21 -11.67 10.13
N LEU A 180 25.30 -10.87 9.06
CA LEU A 180 24.35 -9.81 8.77
C LEU A 180 23.09 -10.42 8.12
N LYS A 181 22.08 -10.68 8.95
CA LYS A 181 20.82 -11.28 8.53
C LYS A 181 19.92 -10.29 7.78
N SER A 182 20.01 -9.01 8.11
CA SER A 182 19.21 -7.93 7.54
C SER A 182 20.02 -7.05 6.61
N GLY A 183 19.48 -6.79 5.43
CA GLY A 183 20.04 -5.84 4.48
C GLY A 183 19.92 -6.31 3.04
N LEU A 184 19.89 -5.33 2.14
CA LEU A 184 19.76 -5.54 0.71
C LEU A 184 20.87 -4.77 -0.01
N LEU A 185 21.58 -5.45 -0.90
CA LEU A 185 22.58 -4.84 -1.73
C LEU A 185 21.95 -4.24 -2.98
N LEU A 186 22.38 -3.02 -3.28
CA LEU A 186 22.04 -2.28 -4.49
C LEU A 186 23.29 -2.05 -5.33
N SER A 187 23.12 -2.01 -6.65
CA SER A 187 24.14 -1.68 -7.63
C SER A 187 23.64 -0.61 -8.61
N PRO A 188 24.55 0.16 -9.24
CA PRO A 188 24.20 1.09 -10.30
C PRO A 188 23.48 0.37 -11.43
N ILE A 189 22.43 0.98 -11.95
CA ILE A 189 21.78 0.53 -13.18
C ILE A 189 22.84 0.60 -14.28
N LYS A 190 23.05 -0.52 -14.99
CA LYS A 190 24.03 -0.59 -16.09
C LYS A 190 23.56 0.33 -17.24
N THR A 191 24.03 1.56 -17.27
CA THR A 191 23.91 2.43 -18.45
C THR A 191 24.84 1.93 -19.54
N ILE A 192 24.34 1.93 -20.79
CA ILE A 192 25.00 1.36 -21.98
C ILE A 192 26.40 1.97 -22.27
N ASP A 193 26.77 3.09 -21.66
CA ASP A 193 27.93 3.89 -22.09
C ASP A 193 29.21 3.85 -21.23
N SER A 194 29.29 3.11 -20.11
CA SER A 194 30.51 3.17 -19.29
C SER A 194 31.48 2.02 -19.55
N ASN A 195 32.34 2.19 -20.56
CA ASN A 195 33.57 1.42 -20.81
C ASN A 195 34.68 1.61 -19.75
N TYR A 196 34.33 2.07 -18.55
CA TYR A 196 35.27 2.21 -17.46
C TYR A 196 35.24 0.96 -16.58
N LYS A 197 36.44 0.43 -16.26
CA LYS A 197 36.66 -0.51 -15.15
C LYS A 197 36.18 0.15 -13.84
N SER A 198 34.87 0.15 -13.64
CA SER A 198 34.21 0.74 -12.48
C SER A 198 34.30 -0.26 -11.36
N PHE A 199 34.92 0.13 -10.23
CA PHE A 199 34.72 -0.58 -8.98
C PHE A 199 33.21 -0.72 -8.79
N LYS A 200 32.71 -1.95 -8.58
CA LYS A 200 31.28 -2.22 -8.41
C LYS A 200 30.83 -1.50 -7.13
N LEU A 201 30.41 -0.25 -7.26
CA LEU A 201 29.95 0.61 -6.17
C LEU A 201 28.63 0.03 -5.67
N ARG A 202 28.73 -0.87 -4.70
CA ARG A 202 27.55 -1.45 -4.07
C ARG A 202 27.12 -0.59 -2.89
N LYS A 203 25.82 -0.50 -2.68
CA LYS A 203 25.24 0.12 -1.49
C LYS A 203 24.47 -0.93 -0.71
N LEU A 204 24.76 -1.06 0.58
CA LEU A 204 23.95 -1.83 1.50
C LEU A 204 22.92 -0.90 2.13
N ILE A 205 21.67 -1.33 2.16
CA ILE A 205 20.56 -0.69 2.85
C ILE A 205 19.93 -1.64 3.86
#